data_AF-A0A955SUV2-F1
#
_entry.id   AF-A0A955SUV2-F1
#
_cell.length_a   1.000
_cell.length_b   1.000
_cell.length_c   1.000
_cell.angle_alpha   90.00
_cell.angle_beta   90.00
_cell.angle_gamma   90.00
#
_symmetry.space_group_name_H-M   'P 1'
#
loop_
_entity.id
_entity.type
_entity.pdbx_description
1 polymer ?
#
loop_
_entity_poly.entity_id
_entity_poly.type
_entity_poly.pdbx_seq_one_letter_code
_entity_poly.pdbx_strand_id
1 'polypeptide(L)'
;SLGWEIEGANLYISREVTRRGWHGLAIVRPTWVAEQVDWWLRQPGIIGVKPYYTLIGHDPSTRDRYLESSIFDFLPHHQWEVLDQHGAWVTMHVPKADRLGHPENLQNIKEIRKRYPRVKLVIAHLGRSYTLPHAEEGLLPLADDPGLFFDNSAVLNPEVHHLALKHIGPERILYGTDNPIFYMRGRRQWKGRTYTNRTSYPFYFNKEREPAEVEAKYTLYMYEALKAMKEACESLGIGKTEIEAMFFGNANRVIQEILGNAT
;
A
#
# COMPACT_ATOMS: atom_id res chain seq x y z
N SER A 1 -27.46 -0.99 11.50
CA SER A 1 -25.99 -1.04 11.66
C SER A 1 -25.41 -1.30 10.29
N LEU A 2 -24.83 -0.31 9.61
CA LEU A 2 -24.10 -0.55 8.36
C LEU A 2 -22.70 -1.05 8.75
N GLY A 3 -22.64 -2.26 9.31
CA GLY A 3 -21.38 -2.99 9.40
C GLY A 3 -20.85 -3.22 7.98
N TRP A 4 -19.53 -3.24 7.83
CA TRP A 4 -18.91 -3.54 6.54
C TRP A 4 -19.38 -4.92 6.04
N GLU A 5 -20.07 -4.95 4.91
CA GLU A 5 -20.42 -6.19 4.21
C GLU A 5 -19.17 -6.64 3.43
N ILE A 6 -18.31 -7.40 4.12
CA ILE A 6 -16.97 -7.75 3.61
C ILE A 6 -17.05 -8.97 2.72
N GLU A 7 -17.89 -9.95 3.07
CA GLU A 7 -18.04 -11.19 2.33
C GLU A 7 -18.59 -10.96 0.93
N GLY A 8 -19.67 -10.20 0.77
CA GLY A 8 -20.19 -9.82 -0.55
C GLY A 8 -19.25 -8.89 -1.31
N ALA A 9 -18.51 -8.00 -0.65
CA ALA A 9 -17.45 -7.22 -1.31
C ALA A 9 -16.33 -8.11 -1.88
N ASN A 10 -15.87 -9.09 -1.10
CA ASN A 10 -14.87 -10.06 -1.56
C ASN A 10 -15.40 -10.95 -2.69
N LEU A 11 -16.65 -11.42 -2.61
CA LEU A 11 -17.31 -12.18 -3.69
C LEU A 11 -17.41 -11.35 -4.97
N TYR A 12 -17.79 -10.07 -4.85
CA TYR A 12 -17.82 -9.15 -5.98
C TYR A 12 -16.43 -9.03 -6.61
N ILE A 13 -15.39 -8.78 -5.80
CA ILE A 13 -14.01 -8.68 -6.30
C ILE A 13 -13.58 -9.97 -6.99
N SER A 14 -13.74 -11.15 -6.36
CA SER A 14 -13.36 -12.44 -6.96
C SER A 14 -14.02 -12.65 -8.34
N ARG A 15 -15.32 -12.36 -8.46
CA ARG A 15 -16.02 -12.46 -9.75
C ARG A 15 -15.48 -11.46 -10.77
N GLU A 16 -15.33 -10.20 -10.37
CA GLU A 16 -14.94 -9.11 -11.26
C GLU A 16 -13.49 -9.22 -11.75
N VAL A 17 -12.56 -9.66 -10.92
CA VAL A 17 -11.16 -9.85 -11.31
C VAL A 17 -11.03 -11.06 -12.23
N THR A 18 -11.70 -12.17 -11.93
CA THR A 18 -11.73 -13.37 -12.79
C THR A 18 -12.26 -13.03 -14.19
N ARG A 19 -13.38 -12.31 -14.28
CA ARG A 19 -13.97 -11.90 -15.56
C ARG A 19 -13.04 -11.03 -16.42
N ARG A 20 -12.14 -10.27 -15.78
CA ARG A 20 -11.21 -9.35 -16.46
C ARG A 20 -9.81 -9.95 -16.67
N GLY A 21 -9.55 -11.17 -16.19
CA GLY A 21 -8.20 -11.74 -16.17
C GLY A 21 -7.25 -10.97 -15.24
N TRP A 22 -7.79 -10.39 -14.17
CA TRP A 22 -7.04 -9.67 -13.13
C TRP A 22 -6.93 -10.54 -11.87
N HIS A 23 -6.12 -10.06 -10.92
CA HIS A 23 -5.98 -10.65 -9.60
C HIS A 23 -6.52 -9.70 -8.53
N GLY A 24 -7.12 -10.27 -7.49
CA GLY A 24 -7.72 -9.56 -6.38
C GLY A 24 -7.10 -9.94 -5.04
N LEU A 25 -7.28 -9.05 -4.07
CA LEU A 25 -6.94 -9.29 -2.67
C LEU A 25 -8.23 -9.27 -1.86
N ALA A 26 -8.43 -10.29 -1.03
CA ALA A 26 -9.56 -10.33 -0.11
C ALA A 26 -9.33 -9.35 1.06
N ILE A 27 -10.38 -8.68 1.51
CA ILE A 27 -10.38 -7.98 2.79
C ILE A 27 -10.67 -9.02 3.87
N VAL A 28 -9.85 -9.04 4.92
CA VAL A 28 -9.99 -9.97 6.05
C VAL A 28 -10.35 -9.25 7.33
N ARG A 29 -11.11 -9.91 8.21
CA ARG A 29 -11.38 -9.42 9.56
C ARG A 29 -10.37 -9.98 10.55
N PRO A 30 -9.95 -9.20 11.56
CA PRO A 30 -9.06 -9.72 12.61
C PRO A 30 -9.68 -10.87 13.41
N THR A 31 -11.02 -10.89 13.52
CA THR A 31 -11.79 -11.90 14.24
C THR A 31 -11.99 -13.21 13.49
N TRP A 32 -11.61 -13.28 12.21
CA TRP A 32 -11.75 -14.52 11.43
C TRP A 32 -10.73 -15.56 11.86
N VAL A 33 -11.19 -16.82 11.89
CA VAL A 33 -10.32 -17.98 12.10
C VAL A 33 -9.51 -18.29 10.83
N ALA A 34 -8.47 -19.10 10.97
CA ALA A 34 -7.56 -19.48 9.89
C ALA A 34 -8.31 -20.07 8.68
N GLU A 35 -9.31 -20.91 8.93
CA GLU A 35 -10.10 -21.60 7.91
C GLU A 35 -10.93 -20.64 7.06
N GLN A 36 -11.40 -19.53 7.65
CA GLN A 36 -12.13 -18.50 6.91
C GLN A 36 -11.20 -17.74 5.96
N VAL A 37 -9.96 -17.46 6.39
CA VAL A 37 -8.94 -16.82 5.52
C VAL A 37 -8.51 -17.78 4.41
N ASP A 38 -8.26 -19.05 4.74
CA ASP A 38 -7.95 -20.11 3.76
C ASP A 38 -9.04 -20.22 2.68
N TRP A 39 -10.32 -20.20 3.10
CA TRP A 39 -11.44 -20.24 2.16
C TRP A 39 -11.43 -19.07 1.16
N TRP A 40 -11.08 -17.86 1.60
CA TRP A 40 -10.96 -16.69 0.71
C TRP A 40 -9.78 -16.80 -0.25
N LEU A 41 -8.65 -17.31 0.21
CA LEU A 41 -7.46 -17.54 -0.64
C LEU A 41 -7.71 -18.58 -1.74
N ARG A 42 -8.68 -19.48 -1.55
CA ARG A 42 -9.12 -20.46 -2.56
C ARG A 42 -10.15 -19.91 -3.55
N GLN A 43 -10.64 -18.68 -3.38
CA GLN A 43 -11.62 -18.13 -4.32
C GLN A 43 -10.96 -17.76 -5.65
N PRO A 44 -11.66 -17.92 -6.79
CA PRO A 44 -11.12 -17.60 -8.10
C PRO A 44 -10.56 -16.17 -8.18
N GLY A 45 -9.33 -16.06 -8.68
CA GLY A 45 -8.65 -14.79 -8.89
C GLY A 45 -8.14 -14.09 -7.63
N ILE A 46 -8.38 -14.63 -6.43
CA ILE A 46 -7.82 -14.09 -5.18
C ILE A 46 -6.41 -14.65 -4.98
N ILE A 47 -5.43 -13.78 -4.80
CA ILE A 47 -4.01 -14.16 -4.64
C ILE A 47 -3.44 -13.78 -3.27
N GLY A 48 -4.27 -13.22 -2.40
CA GLY A 48 -3.82 -12.67 -1.13
C GLY A 48 -4.84 -11.79 -0.45
N VAL A 49 -4.37 -10.96 0.48
CA VAL A 49 -5.22 -10.13 1.34
C VAL A 49 -4.76 -8.68 1.45
N LYS A 50 -5.72 -7.81 1.78
CA LYS A 50 -5.47 -6.42 2.18
C LYS A 50 -6.16 -6.13 3.52
N PRO A 51 -5.43 -6.24 4.64
CA PRO A 51 -5.98 -6.02 5.98
C PRO A 51 -6.03 -4.52 6.33
N TYR A 52 -6.88 -4.15 7.28
CA TYR A 52 -7.00 -2.76 7.75
C TYR A 52 -7.25 -2.70 9.26
N TYR A 53 -6.51 -1.84 9.97
CA TYR A 53 -6.74 -1.59 11.41
C TYR A 53 -8.15 -1.07 11.72
N THR A 54 -8.82 -0.43 10.76
CA THR A 54 -10.21 0.03 10.88
C THR A 54 -11.21 -1.12 10.99
N LEU A 55 -10.79 -2.36 10.74
CA LEU A 55 -11.62 -3.56 10.86
C LEU A 55 -11.48 -4.23 12.24
N ILE A 56 -10.64 -3.70 13.13
CA ILE A 56 -10.64 -4.07 14.56
C ILE A 56 -12.01 -3.71 15.17
N GLY A 57 -12.57 -2.57 14.77
CA GLY A 57 -13.91 -2.15 15.17
C GLY A 57 -14.39 -0.94 14.38
N HIS A 58 -15.70 -0.76 14.31
CA HIS A 58 -16.31 0.39 13.64
C HIS A 58 -16.46 1.57 14.61
N ASP A 59 -16.00 2.76 14.20
CA ASP A 59 -16.27 4.02 14.88
C ASP A 59 -16.85 5.03 13.87
N PRO A 60 -18.08 5.54 14.09
CA PRO A 60 -18.70 6.48 13.17
C PRO A 60 -18.08 7.89 13.21
N SER A 61 -17.33 8.22 14.25
CA SER A 61 -16.74 9.54 14.47
C SER A 61 -15.35 9.70 13.86
N THR A 62 -14.60 8.60 13.72
CA THR A 62 -13.24 8.64 13.18
C THR A 62 -12.79 7.32 12.59
N ARG A 63 -12.06 7.39 11.47
CA ARG A 63 -11.34 6.23 10.90
C ARG A 63 -10.08 5.87 11.69
N ASP A 64 -9.60 6.75 12.57
CA ASP A 64 -8.29 6.60 13.22
C ASP A 64 -8.38 6.07 14.65
N ARG A 65 -9.55 5.57 15.09
CA ARG A 65 -9.73 4.96 16.42
C ARG A 65 -8.66 3.93 16.75
N TYR A 66 -8.31 3.10 15.78
CA TYR A 66 -7.32 2.04 15.91
C TYR A 66 -6.00 2.34 15.18
N LEU A 67 -5.73 3.62 14.88
CA LEU A 67 -4.51 4.01 14.20
C LEU A 67 -3.27 3.56 14.97
N GLU A 68 -3.30 3.57 16.30
CA GLU A 68 -2.17 3.19 17.13
C GLU A 68 -2.06 1.68 17.44
N SER A 69 -2.78 0.82 16.70
CA SER A 69 -2.70 -0.63 16.83
C SER A 69 -1.37 -1.21 16.31
N SER A 70 -1.05 -2.42 16.76
CA SER A 70 -0.01 -3.26 16.18
C SER A 70 -0.49 -3.90 14.87
N ILE A 71 0.43 -4.30 13.99
CA ILE A 71 0.07 -5.05 12.77
C ILE A 71 -0.63 -6.37 13.14
N PHE A 72 -0.19 -7.00 14.22
CA PHE A 72 -0.75 -8.26 14.69
C PHE A 72 -2.13 -8.13 15.34
N ASP A 73 -2.59 -6.91 15.67
CA ASP A 73 -3.94 -6.69 16.19
C ASP A 73 -5.00 -6.81 15.08
N PHE A 74 -4.66 -6.44 13.85
CA PHE A 74 -5.59 -6.45 12.72
C PHE A 74 -5.26 -7.49 11.64
N LEU A 75 -4.11 -8.15 11.74
CA LEU A 75 -3.78 -9.37 11.02
C LEU A 75 -3.03 -10.30 12.00
N PRO A 76 -3.75 -11.13 12.78
CA PRO A 76 -3.15 -11.95 13.83
C PRO A 76 -2.34 -13.13 13.29
N HIS A 77 -1.45 -13.68 14.13
CA HIS A 77 -0.48 -14.72 13.74
C HIS A 77 -1.11 -15.93 13.06
N HIS A 78 -2.27 -16.42 13.51
CA HIS A 78 -2.94 -17.57 12.90
C HIS A 78 -3.39 -17.28 11.45
N GLN A 79 -3.65 -16.03 11.08
CA GLN A 79 -3.92 -15.67 9.69
C GLN A 79 -2.64 -15.56 8.88
N TRP A 80 -1.55 -15.04 9.46
CA TRP A 80 -0.23 -15.04 8.81
C TRP A 80 0.28 -16.44 8.50
N GLU A 81 0.04 -17.42 9.38
CA GLU A 81 0.40 -18.82 9.15
C GLU A 81 -0.26 -19.38 7.88
N VAL A 82 -1.56 -19.11 7.69
CA VAL A 82 -2.27 -19.50 6.46
C VAL A 82 -1.74 -18.74 5.25
N LEU A 83 -1.51 -17.43 5.38
CA LEU A 83 -0.95 -16.63 4.28
C LEU A 83 0.42 -17.15 3.84
N ASP A 84 1.27 -17.59 4.77
CA ASP A 84 2.57 -18.19 4.48
C ASP A 84 2.42 -19.55 3.79
N GLN A 85 1.48 -20.39 4.24
CA GLN A 85 1.19 -21.68 3.60
C GLN A 85 0.82 -21.52 2.11
N HIS A 86 0.09 -20.45 1.78
CA HIS A 86 -0.28 -20.10 0.41
C HIS A 86 0.79 -19.31 -0.35
N GLY A 87 1.85 -18.86 0.32
CA GLY A 87 2.79 -17.90 -0.26
C GLY A 87 2.10 -16.61 -0.73
N ALA A 88 1.04 -16.21 -0.03
CA ALA A 88 0.07 -15.23 -0.47
C ALA A 88 0.64 -13.81 -0.56
N TRP A 89 -0.02 -12.97 -1.35
CA TRP A 89 0.22 -11.54 -1.39
C TRP A 89 -0.37 -10.83 -0.16
N VAL A 90 0.39 -9.92 0.46
CA VAL A 90 -0.14 -9.02 1.49
C VAL A 90 0.24 -7.59 1.17
N THR A 91 -0.75 -6.76 0.83
CA THR A 91 -0.55 -5.29 0.79
C THR A 91 -0.79 -4.71 2.18
N MET A 92 0.30 -4.38 2.87
CA MET A 92 0.29 -3.89 4.24
C MET A 92 0.23 -2.36 4.28
N HIS A 93 -0.92 -1.83 4.69
CA HIS A 93 -1.05 -0.42 5.06
C HIS A 93 -0.73 -0.26 6.56
N VAL A 94 0.52 0.08 6.86
CA VAL A 94 1.04 0.12 8.24
C VAL A 94 0.27 1.11 9.15
N PRO A 95 0.02 0.75 10.41
CA PRO A 95 -0.63 1.62 11.40
C PRO A 95 0.35 2.70 11.90
N LYS A 96 0.04 3.31 13.04
CA LYS A 96 0.76 4.36 13.78
C LYS A 96 0.78 5.73 13.10
N ALA A 97 0.74 6.79 13.90
CA ALA A 97 0.91 8.16 13.43
C ALA A 97 2.28 8.38 12.76
N ASP A 98 3.33 7.75 13.30
CA ASP A 98 4.71 7.78 12.78
C ASP A 98 4.97 6.79 11.63
N ARG A 99 3.92 6.14 11.11
CA ARG A 99 3.99 5.38 9.86
C ARG A 99 4.98 4.23 9.94
N LEU A 100 5.61 3.84 8.83
CA LEU A 100 6.57 2.75 8.80
C LEU A 100 7.76 2.97 9.73
N GLY A 101 8.19 4.23 9.92
CA GLY A 101 9.31 4.60 10.81
C GLY A 101 9.04 4.37 12.30
N HIS A 102 7.79 4.11 12.70
CA HIS A 102 7.50 3.78 14.09
C HIS A 102 8.24 2.49 14.51
N PRO A 103 8.93 2.45 15.67
CA PRO A 103 9.77 1.32 16.08
C PRO A 103 9.03 -0.03 16.07
N GLU A 104 7.79 -0.07 16.56
CA GLU A 104 6.97 -1.28 16.55
C GLU A 104 6.63 -1.76 15.12
N ASN A 105 6.40 -0.85 14.18
CA ASN A 105 6.15 -1.25 12.79
C ASN A 105 7.41 -1.86 12.17
N LEU A 106 8.58 -1.26 12.38
CA LEU A 106 9.85 -1.83 11.93
C LEU A 106 10.10 -3.22 12.54
N GLN A 107 9.82 -3.39 13.83
CA GLN A 107 9.93 -4.68 14.51
C GLN A 107 8.97 -5.72 13.92
N ASN A 108 7.70 -5.36 13.76
CA ASN A 108 6.67 -6.23 13.20
C ASN A 108 7.01 -6.66 11.77
N ILE A 109 7.45 -5.75 10.90
CA ILE A 109 7.85 -6.11 9.53
C ILE A 109 9.01 -7.11 9.54
N LYS A 110 10.05 -6.88 10.38
CA LYS A 110 11.17 -7.81 10.52
C LYS A 110 10.73 -9.17 11.05
N GLU A 111 9.80 -9.19 12.00
CA GLU A 111 9.22 -10.43 12.53
C GLU A 111 8.44 -11.19 11.46
N ILE A 112 7.60 -10.50 10.68
CA ILE A 112 6.84 -11.10 9.59
C ILE A 112 7.78 -11.71 8.56
N ARG A 113 8.79 -10.94 8.11
CA ARG A 113 9.78 -11.41 7.12
C ARG A 113 10.57 -12.62 7.60
N LYS A 114 10.80 -12.75 8.92
CA LYS A 114 11.47 -13.90 9.53
C LYS A 114 10.55 -15.12 9.70
N ARG A 115 9.32 -14.93 10.19
CA ARG A 115 8.41 -16.02 10.55
C ARG A 115 7.57 -16.53 9.39
N TYR A 116 7.27 -15.66 8.43
CA TYR A 116 6.39 -15.91 7.29
C TYR A 116 7.13 -15.61 5.98
N PRO A 117 8.24 -16.30 5.70
CA PRO A 117 9.14 -15.95 4.60
C PRO A 117 8.53 -16.15 3.21
N ARG A 118 7.50 -17.00 3.07
CA ARG A 118 6.83 -17.27 1.78
C ARG A 118 5.83 -16.19 1.40
N VAL A 119 5.33 -15.43 2.38
CA VAL A 119 4.44 -14.30 2.11
C VAL A 119 5.12 -13.26 1.22
N LYS A 120 4.43 -12.84 0.18
CA LYS A 120 4.84 -11.72 -0.69
C LYS A 120 4.35 -10.42 -0.06
N LEU A 121 5.17 -9.87 0.83
CA LEU A 121 4.84 -8.67 1.60
C LEU A 121 5.11 -7.39 0.79
N VAL A 122 4.06 -6.61 0.56
CA VAL A 122 4.10 -5.33 -0.14
C VAL A 122 3.69 -4.22 0.81
N ILE A 123 4.61 -3.31 1.13
CA ILE A 123 4.30 -2.15 1.97
C ILE A 123 3.64 -1.07 1.14
N ALA A 124 2.44 -0.65 1.54
CA ALA A 124 1.68 0.35 0.81
C ALA A 124 2.29 1.75 0.95
N HIS A 125 2.21 2.54 -0.12
CA HIS A 125 2.57 3.96 -0.14
C HIS A 125 4.00 4.26 0.32
N LEU A 126 4.96 3.40 -0.05
CA LEU A 126 6.34 3.44 0.46
C LEU A 126 6.38 3.58 1.99
N GLY A 127 5.50 2.87 2.70
CA GLY A 127 5.41 2.94 4.16
C GLY A 127 4.58 4.13 4.68
N ARG A 128 3.65 4.66 3.89
CA ARG A 128 2.96 5.94 4.13
C ARG A 128 3.94 7.11 4.26
N SER A 129 5.06 7.04 3.55
CA SER A 129 6.12 8.04 3.56
C SER A 129 5.78 9.17 2.58
N TYR A 130 5.12 10.20 3.08
CA TYR A 130 4.72 11.36 2.26
C TYR A 130 5.72 12.52 2.32
N THR A 131 6.71 12.42 3.20
CA THR A 131 7.80 13.39 3.36
C THR A 131 9.13 12.64 3.47
N LEU A 132 10.23 13.32 3.13
CA LEU A 132 11.58 12.73 3.17
C LEU A 132 11.96 12.17 4.56
N PRO A 133 11.72 12.87 5.70
CA PRO A 133 12.05 12.31 7.02
C PRO A 133 11.36 10.97 7.32
N HIS A 134 10.07 10.83 6.97
CA HIS A 134 9.37 9.56 7.15
C HIS A 134 9.94 8.46 6.25
N ALA A 135 10.38 8.80 5.04
CA ALA A 135 11.00 7.85 4.14
C ALA A 135 12.37 7.40 4.66
N GLU A 136 13.19 8.30 5.18
CA GLU A 136 14.49 7.96 5.79
C GLU A 136 14.32 7.03 6.99
N GLU A 137 13.39 7.36 7.88
CA GLU A 137 13.11 6.58 9.09
C GLU A 137 12.45 5.23 8.79
N GLY A 138 11.60 5.15 7.76
CA GLY A 138 10.84 3.95 7.42
C GLY A 138 11.53 3.01 6.45
N LEU A 139 12.14 3.54 5.39
CA LEU A 139 12.66 2.76 4.27
C LEU A 139 14.09 2.27 4.51
N LEU A 140 14.98 3.14 4.99
CA LEU A 140 16.40 2.79 5.15
C LEU A 140 16.64 1.60 6.09
N PRO A 141 15.93 1.46 7.24
CA PRO A 141 16.12 0.31 8.12
C PRO A 141 15.69 -1.04 7.55
N LEU A 142 15.02 -1.04 6.39
CA LEU A 142 14.50 -2.21 5.69
C LEU A 142 15.07 -2.32 4.26
N ALA A 143 15.98 -1.43 3.86
CA ALA A 143 16.49 -1.35 2.50
C ALA A 143 17.16 -2.64 2.06
N ASP A 144 17.88 -3.33 2.95
CA ASP A 144 18.62 -4.55 2.62
C ASP A 144 17.78 -5.84 2.62
N ASP A 145 16.45 -5.80 2.85
CA ASP A 145 15.59 -7.00 2.78
C ASP A 145 15.13 -7.28 1.34
N PRO A 146 15.71 -8.26 0.63
CA PRO A 146 15.41 -8.50 -0.78
C PRO A 146 14.00 -9.09 -1.00
N GLY A 147 13.31 -9.54 0.04
CA GLY A 147 11.97 -10.11 -0.05
C GLY A 147 10.84 -9.14 0.31
N LEU A 148 11.17 -7.87 0.55
CA LEU A 148 10.20 -6.82 0.82
C LEU A 148 9.94 -5.97 -0.43
N PHE A 149 8.68 -5.82 -0.81
CA PHE A 149 8.27 -4.97 -1.92
C PHE A 149 7.53 -3.74 -1.42
N PHE A 150 7.44 -2.71 -2.25
CA PHE A 150 6.74 -1.48 -1.92
C PHE A 150 5.90 -1.03 -3.10
N ASP A 151 4.64 -0.68 -2.85
CA ASP A 151 3.92 0.12 -3.83
C ASP A 151 4.22 1.61 -3.62
N ASN A 152 4.23 2.37 -4.71
CA ASN A 152 4.49 3.81 -4.67
C ASN A 152 3.21 4.66 -4.66
N SER A 153 2.06 4.02 -4.45
CA SER A 153 0.78 4.68 -4.52
C SER A 153 0.66 5.77 -3.46
N ALA A 154 -0.12 6.80 -3.75
CA ALA A 154 -0.28 7.95 -2.88
C ALA A 154 0.95 8.82 -2.54
N VAL A 155 2.12 8.60 -3.16
CA VAL A 155 3.35 9.37 -2.92
C VAL A 155 3.59 10.39 -4.04
N LEU A 156 3.51 11.68 -3.71
CA LEU A 156 3.75 12.80 -4.64
C LEU A 156 5.11 13.48 -4.44
N ASN A 157 5.87 13.09 -3.43
CA ASN A 157 7.13 13.74 -3.10
C ASN A 157 8.29 13.11 -3.91
N PRO A 158 8.93 13.85 -4.83
CA PRO A 158 10.03 13.32 -5.65
C PRO A 158 11.24 12.93 -4.81
N GLU A 159 11.49 13.57 -3.66
CA GLU A 159 12.60 13.21 -2.76
C GLU A 159 12.39 11.81 -2.14
N VAL A 160 11.13 11.43 -1.88
CA VAL A 160 10.78 10.09 -1.39
C VAL A 160 11.01 9.05 -2.49
N HIS A 161 10.58 9.32 -3.71
CA HIS A 161 10.85 8.42 -4.85
C HIS A 161 12.35 8.29 -5.11
N HIS A 162 13.11 9.38 -5.06
CA HIS A 162 14.56 9.37 -5.20
C HIS A 162 15.23 8.51 -4.12
N LEU A 163 14.87 8.69 -2.83
CA LEU A 163 15.41 7.88 -1.74
C LEU A 163 15.09 6.40 -1.93
N ALA A 164 13.84 6.07 -2.26
CA ALA A 164 13.40 4.70 -2.48
C ALA A 164 14.18 4.06 -3.64
N LEU A 165 14.22 4.69 -4.81
CA LEU A 165 14.93 4.14 -5.97
C LEU A 165 16.43 3.96 -5.70
N LYS A 166 17.06 4.90 -4.99
CA LYS A 166 18.48 4.86 -4.66
C LYS A 166 18.86 3.73 -3.70
N HIS A 167 18.04 3.45 -2.70
CA HIS A 167 18.38 2.53 -1.61
C HIS A 167 17.65 1.18 -1.68
N ILE A 168 16.43 1.17 -2.22
CA ILE A 168 15.63 -0.05 -2.41
C ILE A 168 15.86 -0.65 -3.80
N GLY A 169 16.08 0.19 -4.81
CA GLY A 169 16.22 -0.26 -6.19
C GLY A 169 14.88 -0.43 -6.92
N PRO A 170 14.85 -0.27 -8.25
CA PRO A 170 13.63 -0.30 -9.05
C PRO A 170 12.95 -1.68 -9.06
N GLU A 171 13.68 -2.77 -8.84
CA GLU A 171 13.19 -4.16 -8.92
C GLU A 171 12.23 -4.56 -7.77
N ARG A 172 12.15 -3.75 -6.71
CA ARG A 172 11.24 -3.95 -5.57
C ARG A 172 10.13 -2.90 -5.48
N ILE A 173 10.09 -1.95 -6.41
CA ILE A 173 9.02 -0.96 -6.49
C ILE A 173 7.92 -1.45 -7.44
N LEU A 174 6.68 -1.36 -6.98
CA LEU A 174 5.48 -1.72 -7.70
C LEU A 174 4.66 -0.45 -7.95
N TYR A 175 4.32 -0.18 -9.21
CA TYR A 175 3.48 0.97 -9.52
C TYR A 175 2.07 0.78 -8.97
N GLY A 176 1.57 1.80 -8.26
CA GLY A 176 0.19 1.84 -7.79
C GLY A 176 -0.33 3.28 -7.78
N THR A 177 -1.66 3.44 -7.83
CA THR A 177 -2.28 4.77 -7.94
C THR A 177 -3.02 5.23 -6.69
N ASP A 178 -3.50 4.30 -5.84
CA ASP A 178 -4.45 4.60 -4.75
C ASP A 178 -5.79 5.16 -5.27
N ASN A 179 -6.21 4.71 -6.45
CA ASN A 179 -7.53 5.04 -6.98
C ASN A 179 -8.65 4.35 -6.16
N PRO A 180 -9.82 5.00 -6.02
CA PRO A 180 -10.23 6.22 -6.71
C PRO A 180 -9.84 7.53 -6.00
N ILE A 181 -9.16 7.49 -4.85
CA ILE A 181 -8.78 8.70 -4.08
C ILE A 181 -7.90 9.63 -4.92
N PHE A 182 -7.02 9.06 -5.74
CA PHE A 182 -6.07 9.79 -6.58
C PHE A 182 -6.64 10.35 -7.89
N TYR A 183 -7.95 10.17 -8.13
CA TYR A 183 -8.70 10.94 -9.12
C TYR A 183 -9.05 12.35 -8.63
N MET A 184 -8.77 12.71 -7.37
CA MET A 184 -8.87 14.10 -6.93
C MET A 184 -7.93 15.01 -7.72
N ARG A 185 -8.40 16.22 -8.02
CA ARG A 185 -7.60 17.28 -8.63
C ARG A 185 -6.96 18.14 -7.55
N GLY A 186 -5.64 18.19 -7.50
CA GLY A 186 -4.94 18.81 -6.39
C GLY A 186 -3.42 18.79 -6.49
N ARG A 187 -2.78 19.31 -5.45
CA ARG A 187 -1.35 19.12 -5.17
C ARG A 187 -1.10 18.84 -3.68
N ARG A 188 0.02 18.20 -3.37
CA ARG A 188 0.48 18.04 -1.98
C ARG A 188 1.68 18.94 -1.75
N GLN A 189 1.68 19.62 -0.61
CA GLN A 189 2.81 20.42 -0.14
C GLN A 189 3.36 19.76 1.12
N TRP A 190 4.65 19.89 1.39
CA TRP A 190 5.30 19.29 2.56
C TRP A 190 6.35 20.23 3.16
N LYS A 191 6.54 20.13 4.47
CA LYS A 191 7.57 20.85 5.23
C LYS A 191 7.99 20.02 6.44
N GLY A 192 9.26 19.57 6.45
CA GLY A 192 9.75 18.68 7.49
C GLY A 192 8.93 17.38 7.56
N ARG A 193 8.32 17.10 8.72
CA ARG A 193 7.46 15.93 8.93
C ARG A 193 5.99 16.14 8.53
N THR A 194 5.58 17.33 8.12
CA THR A 194 4.16 17.59 7.82
C THR A 194 3.91 17.74 6.33
N TYR A 195 2.67 17.44 5.93
CA TYR A 195 2.19 17.67 4.57
C TYR A 195 0.74 18.13 4.58
N THR A 196 0.36 18.86 3.53
CA THR A 196 -0.99 19.37 3.31
C THR A 196 -1.46 18.93 1.93
N ASN A 197 -2.60 18.25 1.88
CA ASN A 197 -3.31 17.95 0.64
C ASN A 197 -4.20 19.14 0.29
N ARG A 198 -4.03 19.70 -0.92
CA ARG A 198 -4.89 20.76 -1.48
C ARG A 198 -5.67 20.19 -2.65
N THR A 199 -6.98 20.38 -2.68
CA THR A 199 -7.84 19.87 -3.76
C THR A 199 -8.80 20.96 -4.24
N SER A 200 -9.27 20.85 -5.49
CA SER A 200 -10.23 21.81 -6.05
C SER A 200 -11.67 21.61 -5.53
N TYR A 201 -11.90 20.66 -4.63
CA TYR A 201 -13.22 20.34 -4.06
C TYR A 201 -13.25 20.52 -2.53
N PRO A 202 -14.35 21.02 -1.92
CA PRO A 202 -14.42 21.30 -0.48
C PRO A 202 -14.64 20.04 0.37
N PHE A 203 -13.72 19.08 0.33
CA PHE A 203 -13.73 17.95 1.26
C PHE A 203 -13.45 18.40 2.70
N TYR A 204 -13.89 17.60 3.70
CA TYR A 204 -13.76 17.94 5.12
C TYR A 204 -12.31 18.25 5.57
N PHE A 205 -11.31 17.67 4.90
CA PHE A 205 -9.89 17.91 5.18
C PHE A 205 -9.32 19.13 4.45
N ASN A 206 -9.99 19.63 3.41
CA ASN A 206 -9.52 20.70 2.54
C ASN A 206 -10.02 22.08 3.03
N LYS A 207 -9.60 22.46 4.25
CA LYS A 207 -10.14 23.64 4.97
C LYS A 207 -9.54 24.96 4.53
N GLU A 208 -8.32 24.93 4.01
CA GLU A 208 -7.57 26.10 3.57
C GLU A 208 -7.41 25.99 2.04
N ARG A 209 -8.25 26.71 1.30
CA ARG A 209 -8.29 26.68 -0.17
C ARG A 209 -7.24 27.61 -0.75
N GLU A 210 -6.73 27.28 -1.93
CA GLU A 210 -5.92 28.21 -2.70
C GLU A 210 -6.83 29.12 -3.55
N PRO A 211 -6.33 30.26 -4.06
CA PRO A 211 -7.12 31.09 -4.96
C PRO A 211 -7.67 30.29 -6.16
N ALA A 212 -8.87 30.65 -6.62
CA ALA A 212 -9.59 29.87 -7.63
C ALA A 212 -8.79 29.71 -8.94
N GLU A 213 -8.01 30.72 -9.33
CA GLU A 213 -7.13 30.73 -10.49
C GLU A 213 -5.95 29.75 -10.38
N VAL A 214 -5.54 29.41 -9.15
CA VAL A 214 -4.53 28.37 -8.87
C VAL A 214 -5.19 27.00 -8.94
N GLU A 215 -6.31 26.82 -8.26
CA GLU A 215 -7.02 25.54 -8.20
C GLU A 215 -7.59 25.11 -9.57
N ALA A 216 -7.95 26.07 -10.42
CA ALA A 216 -8.38 25.80 -11.80
C ALA A 216 -7.30 25.09 -12.64
N LYS A 217 -6.03 25.24 -12.26
CA LYS A 217 -4.87 24.60 -12.93
C LYS A 217 -4.51 23.25 -12.32
N TYR A 218 -5.13 22.85 -11.22
CA TYR A 218 -4.86 21.55 -10.61
C TYR A 218 -5.18 20.41 -11.57
N THR A 219 -4.27 19.45 -11.57
CA THR A 219 -4.41 18.18 -12.29
C THR A 219 -4.69 17.04 -11.32
N LEU A 220 -4.87 15.83 -11.82
CA LEU A 220 -5.08 14.65 -10.98
C LEU A 220 -3.85 14.41 -10.08
N TYR A 221 -4.05 14.08 -8.81
CA TYR A 221 -2.94 13.65 -7.94
C TYR A 221 -2.14 12.49 -8.55
N MET A 222 -2.80 11.62 -9.31
CA MET A 222 -2.13 10.57 -10.06
C MET A 222 -1.06 11.09 -11.04
N TYR A 223 -1.30 12.23 -11.71
CA TYR A 223 -0.32 12.83 -12.61
C TYR A 223 0.81 13.54 -11.86
N GLU A 224 0.51 14.15 -10.71
CA GLU A 224 1.56 14.68 -9.81
C GLU A 224 2.47 13.55 -9.29
N ALA A 225 1.90 12.41 -8.90
CA ALA A 225 2.67 11.23 -8.46
C ALA A 225 3.53 10.64 -9.59
N LEU A 226 2.98 10.53 -10.81
CA LEU A 226 3.73 10.09 -11.98
C LEU A 226 4.89 11.03 -12.32
N LYS A 227 4.66 12.34 -12.26
CA LYS A 227 5.70 13.35 -12.46
C LYS A 227 6.83 13.19 -11.44
N ALA A 228 6.49 13.03 -10.15
CA ALA A 228 7.47 12.86 -9.09
C ALA A 228 8.34 11.60 -9.28
N MET A 229 7.72 10.48 -9.67
CA MET A 229 8.44 9.24 -9.99
C MET A 229 9.35 9.41 -11.22
N LYS A 230 8.85 10.09 -12.28
CA LYS A 230 9.62 10.39 -13.49
C LYS A 230 10.87 11.21 -13.18
N GLU A 231 10.73 12.29 -12.43
CA GLU A 231 11.85 13.16 -12.03
C GLU A 231 12.92 12.38 -11.24
N ALA A 232 12.50 11.51 -10.32
CA ALA A 232 13.40 10.64 -9.59
C ALA A 232 14.15 9.65 -10.51
N CYS A 233 13.44 9.00 -11.45
CA CYS A 233 14.05 8.11 -12.43
C CYS A 233 15.09 8.84 -13.31
N GLU A 234 14.75 10.03 -13.80
CA GLU A 234 15.66 10.85 -14.63
C GLU A 234 16.92 11.25 -13.84
N SER A 235 16.76 11.66 -12.59
CA SER A 235 17.89 12.09 -11.75
C SER A 235 18.87 10.97 -11.40
N LEU A 236 18.38 9.72 -11.33
CA LEU A 236 19.17 8.53 -11.03
C LEU A 236 19.64 7.77 -12.28
N GLY A 237 19.25 8.22 -13.47
CA GLY A 237 19.59 7.55 -14.72
C GLY A 237 18.93 6.18 -14.89
N ILE A 238 17.76 5.95 -14.29
CA ILE A 238 17.02 4.68 -14.39
C ILE A 238 16.58 4.45 -15.84
N GLY A 239 16.95 3.29 -16.38
CA GLY A 239 16.71 2.94 -17.77
C GLY A 239 15.27 2.51 -18.05
N LYS A 240 14.93 2.47 -19.34
CA LYS A 240 13.59 2.06 -19.81
C LYS A 240 13.17 0.69 -19.30
N THR A 241 14.08 -0.30 -19.28
CA THR A 241 13.80 -1.65 -18.81
C THR A 241 13.38 -1.68 -17.33
N GLU A 242 14.05 -0.91 -16.49
CA GLU A 242 13.75 -0.82 -15.06
C GLU A 242 12.43 -0.06 -14.82
N ILE A 243 12.15 0.97 -15.62
CA ILE A 243 10.87 1.67 -15.61
C ILE A 243 9.74 0.69 -15.97
N GLU A 244 9.86 -0.05 -17.07
CA GLU A 244 8.86 -1.06 -17.46
C GLU A 244 8.68 -2.15 -16.39
N ALA A 245 9.76 -2.54 -15.70
CA ALA A 245 9.69 -3.44 -14.56
C ALA A 245 8.85 -2.86 -13.42
N MET A 246 9.06 -1.61 -13.02
CA MET A 246 8.26 -0.97 -11.96
C MET A 246 6.77 -0.84 -12.33
N PHE A 247 6.47 -0.51 -13.59
CA PHE A 247 5.09 -0.31 -14.05
C PHE A 247 4.32 -1.61 -14.28
N PHE A 248 5.00 -2.74 -14.47
CA PHE A 248 4.33 -4.01 -14.74
C PHE A 248 5.17 -5.23 -14.34
N GLY A 249 6.43 -5.30 -14.79
CA GLY A 249 7.23 -6.53 -14.72
C GLY A 249 7.43 -7.09 -13.31
N ASN A 250 7.67 -6.23 -12.32
CA ASN A 250 7.87 -6.62 -10.94
C ASN A 250 6.60 -7.25 -10.35
N ALA A 251 5.46 -6.59 -10.49
CA ALA A 251 4.18 -7.10 -9.98
C ALA A 251 3.81 -8.41 -10.67
N ASN A 252 3.97 -8.48 -12.01
CA ASN A 252 3.71 -9.70 -12.76
C ASN A 252 4.58 -10.86 -12.29
N ARG A 253 5.89 -10.66 -12.07
CA ARG A 253 6.79 -11.69 -11.54
C ARG A 253 6.30 -12.24 -10.20
N VAL A 254 5.96 -11.36 -9.26
CA VAL A 254 5.45 -11.77 -7.94
C VAL A 254 4.14 -12.54 -8.07
N ILE A 255 3.24 -12.10 -8.96
CA ILE A 255 1.98 -12.80 -9.25
C ILE A 255 2.25 -14.21 -9.81
N GLN A 256 3.14 -14.35 -10.80
CA GLN A 256 3.47 -15.65 -11.37
C GLN A 256 4.08 -16.61 -10.34
N GLU A 257 4.90 -16.11 -9.42
CA GLU A 257 5.42 -16.91 -8.30
C GLU A 257 4.30 -17.44 -7.39
N ILE A 258 3.27 -16.63 -7.11
CA ILE A 258 2.12 -17.05 -6.30
C ILE A 258 1.31 -18.12 -7.04
N LEU A 259 1.00 -17.89 -8.32
CA LEU A 259 0.20 -18.82 -9.12
C LEU A 259 0.92 -20.16 -9.35
N GLY A 260 2.26 -20.14 -9.47
CA GLY A 260 3.07 -21.36 -9.58
C GLY A 260 3.15 -22.20 -8.31
N ASN A 261 2.83 -21.63 -7.14
CA ASN A 261 2.73 -22.39 -5.87
C ASN A 261 1.36 -23.03 -5.66
N ALA A 262 0.36 -22.68 -6.48
CA ALA A 262 -1.03 -23.15 -6.35
C ALA A 262 -1.32 -24.44 -7.13
N THR A 263 -0.30 -25.02 -7.78
CA THR A 263 -0.32 -26.33 -8.47
C THR A 263 0.40 -27.38 -7.65
#